data_AF-A0A7W9Z5W7-F1
#
_entry.id   AF-A0A7W9Z5W7-F1
#
_cell.length_a   1.000
_cell.length_b   1.000
_cell.length_c   1.000
_cell.angle_alpha   90.00
_cell.angle_beta   90.00
_cell.angle_gamma   90.00
#
_symmetry.space_group_name_H-M   'P 1'
#
loop_
_entity.id
_entity.type
_entity.pdbx_description
1 polymer ?
#
loop_
_entity_poly.entity_id
_entity_poly.type
_entity_poly.pdbx_seq_one_letter_code
_entity_poly.pdbx_strand_id
1 'polypeptide(L)'
;MNRRGSRVGYAVCLIATLLIANAVQAQSTPATPTKTPAAAAPPADEADALFTRWDTDHNGALSPAEFRAGWHQLQAEAELRRLHEQFVAMDTDKNGCLNAAEYAHLTLIKNAGTSAPPMSMFDTEKNQCLDFKEYVTVVDYMLKHEHK
;
A
#
# COMPACT_ATOMS: atom_id res chain seq x y z
N MET A 1 70.37 -20.17 19.27
CA MET A 1 70.66 -20.53 17.84
C MET A 1 70.31 -19.29 16.99
N ASN A 2 71.16 -18.72 16.13
CA ASN A 2 71.55 -19.20 14.78
C ASN A 2 70.32 -19.51 13.88
N ARG A 3 70.10 -18.96 12.66
CA ARG A 3 70.77 -17.93 11.83
C ARG A 3 69.77 -17.28 10.82
N ARG A 4 69.99 -15.99 10.54
CA ARG A 4 70.08 -15.25 9.24
C ARG A 4 69.44 -15.78 7.94
N GLY A 5 68.95 -14.82 7.12
CA GLY A 5 68.86 -14.87 5.65
C GLY A 5 67.42 -14.87 5.12
N SER A 6 66.80 -13.77 4.66
CA SER A 6 67.20 -12.77 3.64
C SER A 6 67.41 -13.35 2.24
N ARG A 7 66.53 -12.99 1.31
CA ARG A 7 66.87 -12.44 -0.03
C ARG A 7 65.65 -11.90 -0.77
N VAL A 8 65.68 -10.58 -1.02
CA VAL A 8 64.97 -9.95 -2.14
C VAL A 8 65.60 -10.49 -3.44
N GLY A 9 64.77 -10.79 -4.43
CA GLY A 9 65.22 -11.23 -5.76
C GLY A 9 64.36 -10.60 -6.85
N TYR A 10 64.74 -9.40 -7.30
CA TYR A 10 64.23 -8.86 -8.56
C TYR A 10 64.88 -9.63 -9.71
N ALA A 11 64.06 -10.22 -10.58
CA ALA A 11 64.49 -10.78 -11.85
C ALA A 11 63.55 -10.27 -12.95
N VAL A 12 63.90 -9.11 -13.53
CA VAL A 12 63.28 -8.63 -14.77
C VAL A 12 63.82 -9.49 -15.91
N CYS A 13 62.95 -10.16 -16.65
CA CYS A 13 63.30 -10.76 -17.93
C CYS A 13 62.15 -10.52 -18.93
N LEU A 14 62.38 -9.58 -19.85
CA LEU A 14 61.67 -9.49 -21.13
C LEU A 14 61.99 -10.79 -21.90
N ILE A 15 61.16 -11.44 -22.70
CA ILE A 15 60.20 -11.06 -23.75
C ILE A 15 59.11 -12.15 -23.85
N ALA A 16 58.02 -12.10 -24.64
CA ALA A 16 57.74 -11.33 -25.85
C ALA A 16 56.25 -10.92 -25.98
N THR A 17 55.87 -10.43 -27.17
CA THR A 17 54.53 -9.94 -27.51
C THR A 17 53.58 -11.02 -28.02
N LEU A 18 52.32 -10.99 -27.58
CA LEU A 18 51.19 -11.30 -28.46
C LEU A 18 50.04 -10.32 -28.19
N LEU A 19 49.54 -9.70 -29.26
CA LEU A 19 48.43 -8.75 -29.23
C LEU A 19 47.09 -9.48 -29.13
N ILE A 20 46.24 -9.10 -28.18
CA ILE A 20 44.79 -9.11 -28.36
C ILE A 20 44.25 -7.77 -27.86
N ALA A 21 43.59 -7.02 -28.76
CA ALA A 21 43.04 -5.72 -28.45
C ALA A 21 41.67 -5.87 -27.75
N ASN A 22 41.55 -5.39 -26.51
CA ASN A 22 40.26 -5.17 -25.86
C ASN A 22 39.81 -3.72 -26.04
N ALA A 23 39.17 -3.45 -27.17
CA ALA A 23 38.45 -2.20 -27.43
C ALA A 23 36.93 -2.46 -27.37
N VAL A 24 36.41 -2.54 -26.14
CA VAL A 24 34.96 -2.46 -25.84
C VAL A 24 34.86 -1.57 -24.59
N GLN A 25 34.75 -0.26 -24.75
CA GLN A 25 33.53 0.52 -25.01
C GLN A 25 32.89 0.96 -23.69
N ALA A 26 32.84 2.28 -23.48
CA ALA A 26 32.30 2.90 -22.28
C ALA A 26 30.82 2.54 -22.10
N GLN A 27 30.51 1.78 -21.05
CA GLN A 27 29.15 1.45 -20.69
C GLN A 27 28.55 2.60 -19.87
N SER A 28 27.81 3.46 -20.55
CA SER A 28 26.85 4.35 -19.91
C SER A 28 25.77 3.52 -19.22
N THR A 29 25.88 3.34 -17.90
CA THR A 29 24.86 2.69 -17.10
C THR A 29 23.59 3.57 -17.07
N PRO A 30 22.44 3.09 -17.56
CA PRO A 30 21.17 3.80 -17.39
C PRO A 30 20.85 3.91 -15.90
N ALA A 31 20.28 5.04 -15.50
CA ALA A 31 19.83 5.23 -14.11
C ALA A 31 18.81 4.15 -13.74
N THR A 32 19.11 3.37 -12.70
CA THR A 32 18.16 2.43 -12.12
C THR A 32 16.95 3.22 -11.58
N PRO A 33 15.71 2.98 -12.07
CA PRO A 33 14.56 3.51 -11.37
C PRO A 33 14.50 2.82 -10.01
N THR A 34 14.69 3.62 -8.95
CA THR A 34 14.62 3.14 -7.58
C THR A 34 13.24 2.54 -7.37
N LYS A 35 13.17 1.25 -7.00
CA LYS A 35 11.92 0.58 -6.71
C LYS A 35 11.25 1.28 -5.52
N THR A 36 10.23 2.07 -5.79
CA THR A 36 9.20 2.38 -4.79
C THR A 36 8.68 1.05 -4.22
N PRO A 37 8.47 0.92 -2.89
CA PRO A 37 7.89 -0.29 -2.32
C PRO A 37 6.47 -0.48 -2.87
N ALA A 38 6.33 -1.35 -3.86
CA ALA A 38 5.04 -1.73 -4.38
C ALA A 38 4.31 -2.54 -3.29
N ALA A 39 3.09 -2.10 -2.95
CA ALA A 39 2.09 -3.03 -2.44
C ALA A 39 2.02 -4.21 -3.43
N ALA A 40 1.93 -5.44 -2.91
CA ALA A 40 2.03 -6.65 -3.73
C ALA A 40 1.07 -6.56 -4.93
N ALA A 41 1.62 -6.64 -6.15
CA ALA A 41 0.81 -6.60 -7.36
C ALA A 41 -0.17 -7.79 -7.34
N PRO A 42 -1.42 -7.61 -7.81
CA PRO A 42 -2.38 -8.70 -7.89
C PRO A 42 -1.85 -9.82 -8.82
N PRO A 43 -2.33 -11.07 -8.66
CA PRO A 43 -2.06 -12.16 -9.60
C PRO A 43 -2.36 -11.74 -11.04
N ALA A 44 -1.65 -12.31 -12.02
CA ALA A 44 -1.76 -11.92 -13.43
C ALA A 44 -3.23 -11.91 -13.93
N ASP A 45 -4.00 -12.95 -13.59
CA ASP A 45 -5.41 -13.07 -13.99
C ASP A 45 -6.30 -11.93 -13.42
N GLU A 46 -5.99 -11.44 -12.21
CA GLU A 46 -6.69 -10.31 -11.58
C GLU A 46 -6.21 -8.98 -12.15
N ALA A 47 -4.92 -8.86 -12.49
CA ALA A 47 -4.38 -7.68 -13.17
C ALA A 47 -5.00 -7.49 -14.56
N ASP A 48 -5.14 -8.56 -15.35
CA ASP A 48 -5.75 -8.54 -16.68
C ASP A 48 -7.26 -8.24 -16.61
N ALA A 49 -7.96 -8.76 -15.60
CA ALA A 49 -9.36 -8.44 -15.34
C ALA A 49 -9.56 -6.97 -14.92
N LEU A 50 -8.67 -6.43 -14.06
CA LEU A 50 -8.69 -5.01 -13.66
C LEU A 50 -8.35 -4.09 -14.85
N PHE A 51 -7.38 -4.47 -15.68
CA PHE A 51 -7.05 -3.74 -16.91
C PHE A 51 -8.26 -3.67 -17.83
N THR A 52 -8.88 -4.82 -18.13
CA THR A 52 -10.08 -4.90 -18.99
C THR A 52 -11.27 -4.11 -18.42
N ARG A 53 -11.38 -4.02 -17.08
CA ARG A 53 -12.39 -3.22 -16.39
C ARG A 53 -12.15 -1.70 -16.48
N TRP A 54 -10.90 -1.27 -16.65
CA TRP A 54 -10.51 0.14 -16.66
C TRP A 54 -10.26 0.70 -18.07
N ASP A 55 -9.92 -0.14 -19.04
CA ASP A 55 -9.81 0.20 -20.46
C ASP A 55 -11.22 0.37 -21.05
N THR A 56 -11.75 1.59 -20.98
CA THR A 56 -13.16 1.91 -21.27
C THR A 56 -13.44 2.15 -22.74
N ASP A 57 -12.44 2.58 -23.51
CA ASP A 57 -12.54 2.65 -24.97
C ASP A 57 -12.08 1.36 -25.67
N HIS A 58 -11.55 0.40 -24.90
CA HIS A 58 -11.06 -0.91 -25.34
C HIS A 58 -9.92 -0.83 -26.36
N ASN A 59 -9.08 0.21 -26.28
CA ASN A 59 -7.96 0.41 -27.20
C ASN A 59 -6.73 -0.48 -26.91
N GLY A 60 -6.71 -1.17 -25.75
CA GLY A 60 -5.58 -1.99 -25.31
C GLY A 60 -4.51 -1.23 -24.51
N ALA A 61 -4.80 -0.01 -24.06
CA ALA A 61 -3.93 0.80 -23.21
C ALA A 61 -4.74 1.77 -22.31
N LEU A 62 -4.46 1.74 -21.00
CA LEU A 62 -5.07 2.69 -20.07
C LEU A 62 -4.56 4.11 -20.30
N SER A 63 -5.45 5.02 -20.67
CA SER A 63 -5.16 6.45 -20.64
C SER A 63 -4.94 6.94 -19.20
N PRO A 64 -4.27 8.08 -18.99
CA PRO A 64 -4.13 8.67 -17.66
C PRO A 64 -5.47 9.02 -16.99
N ALA A 65 -6.55 9.16 -17.76
CA ALA A 65 -7.88 9.42 -17.22
C ALA A 65 -8.50 8.12 -16.65
N GLU A 66 -8.48 7.05 -17.44
CA GLU A 66 -8.95 5.72 -17.06
C GLU A 66 -8.20 5.15 -15.87
N PHE A 67 -6.87 5.22 -15.89
CA PHE A 67 -6.04 4.77 -14.76
C PHE A 67 -6.41 5.51 -13.47
N ARG A 68 -6.61 6.84 -13.50
CA ARG A 68 -7.04 7.60 -12.32
C ARG A 68 -8.45 7.23 -11.87
N ALA A 69 -9.40 7.10 -12.79
CA ALA A 69 -10.78 6.74 -12.46
C ALA A 69 -10.84 5.34 -11.81
N GLY A 70 -10.22 4.35 -12.43
CA GLY A 70 -10.12 3.00 -11.91
C GLY A 70 -9.38 2.91 -10.57
N TRP A 71 -8.28 3.64 -10.41
CA TRP A 71 -7.54 3.71 -9.15
C TRP A 71 -8.37 4.30 -8.01
N HIS A 72 -9.07 5.42 -8.25
CA HIS A 72 -9.96 6.02 -7.25
C HIS A 72 -11.12 5.08 -6.88
N GLN A 73 -11.71 4.39 -7.87
CA GLN A 73 -12.74 3.38 -7.61
C GLN A 73 -12.18 2.23 -6.75
N LEU A 74 -11.01 1.70 -7.07
CA LEU A 74 -10.39 0.61 -6.30
C LEU A 74 -10.06 1.02 -4.86
N GLN A 75 -9.59 2.25 -4.64
CA GLN A 75 -9.39 2.79 -3.30
C GLN A 75 -10.70 2.89 -2.51
N ALA A 76 -11.78 3.36 -3.15
CA ALA A 76 -13.10 3.42 -2.51
C ALA A 76 -13.68 2.02 -2.22
N GLU A 77 -13.54 1.06 -3.15
CA GLU A 77 -13.92 -0.35 -2.97
C GLU A 77 -13.15 -1.00 -1.80
N ALA A 78 -11.84 -0.73 -1.69
CA ALA A 78 -11.00 -1.24 -0.62
C ALA A 78 -11.33 -0.63 0.75
N GLU A 79 -11.57 0.68 0.83
CA GLU A 79 -11.93 1.34 2.09
C GLU A 79 -13.33 0.93 2.55
N LEU A 80 -14.33 0.86 1.67
CA LEU A 80 -15.65 0.34 2.02
C LEU A 80 -15.60 -1.10 2.55
N ARG A 81 -14.77 -1.97 1.94
CA ARG A 81 -14.56 -3.34 2.42
C ARG A 81 -13.94 -3.36 3.81
N ARG A 82 -12.90 -2.56 4.05
CA ARG A 82 -12.25 -2.42 5.37
C ARG A 82 -13.22 -1.91 6.44
N LEU A 83 -14.03 -0.91 6.13
CA LEU A 83 -15.06 -0.40 7.04
C LEU A 83 -16.10 -1.48 7.35
N HIS A 84 -16.48 -2.28 6.36
CA HIS A 84 -17.42 -3.40 6.56
C HIS A 84 -16.81 -4.53 7.43
N GLU A 85 -15.55 -4.88 7.22
CA GLU A 85 -14.82 -5.83 8.08
C GLU A 85 -14.72 -5.32 9.52
N GLN A 86 -14.47 -4.03 9.72
CA GLN A 86 -14.47 -3.41 11.05
C GLN A 86 -15.85 -3.40 11.70
N PHE A 87 -16.90 -3.10 10.95
CA PHE A 87 -18.29 -3.16 11.42
C PHE A 87 -18.66 -4.57 11.88
N VAL A 88 -18.44 -5.58 11.05
CA VAL A 88 -18.72 -7.00 11.36
C VAL A 88 -17.87 -7.54 12.51
N ALA A 89 -16.67 -6.99 12.74
CA ALA A 89 -15.84 -7.34 13.89
C ALA A 89 -16.30 -6.69 15.22
N MET A 90 -17.15 -5.66 15.15
CA MET A 90 -17.67 -4.91 16.30
C MET A 90 -19.09 -5.33 16.68
N ASP A 91 -19.92 -5.66 15.68
CA ASP A 91 -21.23 -6.30 15.81
C ASP A 91 -21.06 -7.70 16.44
N THR A 92 -21.17 -7.75 17.76
CA THR A 92 -20.76 -8.90 18.57
C THR A 92 -21.87 -9.92 18.68
N ASP A 93 -23.13 -9.46 18.74
CA ASP A 93 -24.32 -10.33 18.74
C ASP A 93 -24.78 -10.72 17.31
N LYS A 94 -24.24 -10.06 16.28
CA LYS A 94 -24.49 -10.28 14.84
C LYS A 94 -25.91 -9.93 14.42
N ASN A 95 -26.48 -8.92 15.06
CA ASN A 95 -27.83 -8.43 14.75
C ASN A 95 -27.86 -7.56 13.46
N GLY A 96 -26.70 -7.12 12.94
CA GLY A 96 -26.58 -6.28 11.75
C GLY A 96 -26.44 -4.77 12.03
N CYS A 97 -26.30 -4.35 13.28
CA CYS A 97 -26.07 -2.97 13.69
C CYS A 97 -25.24 -2.89 14.99
N LEU A 98 -24.65 -1.72 15.24
CA LEU A 98 -23.93 -1.47 16.49
C LEU A 98 -24.87 -0.80 17.50
N ASN A 99 -25.05 -1.43 18.66
CA ASN A 99 -25.75 -0.80 19.78
C ASN A 99 -24.82 0.16 20.56
N ALA A 100 -25.35 0.89 21.56
CA ALA A 100 -24.60 1.88 22.32
C ALA A 100 -23.37 1.32 23.08
N ALA A 101 -23.38 0.05 23.48
CA ALA A 101 -22.25 -0.57 24.16
C ALA A 101 -21.13 -0.93 23.15
N GLU A 102 -21.49 -1.46 21.99
CA GLU A 102 -20.56 -1.78 20.89
C GLU A 102 -19.95 -0.51 20.30
N TYR A 103 -20.76 0.54 20.13
CA TYR A 103 -20.31 1.86 19.71
C TYR A 103 -19.22 2.42 20.64
N ALA A 104 -19.42 2.35 21.96
CA ALA A 104 -18.45 2.80 22.94
C ALA A 104 -17.13 1.99 22.92
N HIS A 105 -17.15 0.78 22.35
CA HIS A 105 -15.96 -0.07 22.22
C HIS A 105 -15.14 0.21 20.95
N LEU A 106 -15.67 0.97 19.98
CA LEU A 106 -14.95 1.37 18.77
C LEU A 106 -13.64 2.09 19.12
N THR A 107 -12.52 1.66 18.56
CA THR A 107 -11.20 2.27 18.79
C THR A 107 -11.20 3.78 18.48
N LEU A 108 -11.90 4.21 17.44
CA LEU A 108 -12.04 5.63 17.06
C LEU A 108 -12.73 6.45 18.19
N ILE A 109 -13.80 5.90 18.77
CA ILE A 109 -14.57 6.52 19.86
C ILE A 109 -13.75 6.53 21.15
N LYS A 110 -13.09 5.41 21.49
CA LYS A 110 -12.19 5.30 22.64
C LYS A 110 -11.01 6.28 22.57
N ASN A 111 -10.46 6.51 21.38
CA ASN A 111 -9.35 7.44 21.17
C ASN A 111 -9.79 8.91 21.29
N ALA A 112 -10.99 9.26 20.83
CA ALA A 112 -11.52 10.62 20.95
C ALA A 112 -12.05 10.97 22.35
N GLY A 113 -12.43 9.97 23.15
CA GLY A 113 -12.80 10.15 24.56
C GLY A 113 -13.96 11.14 24.73
N THR A 114 -13.73 12.23 25.48
CA THR A 114 -14.72 13.30 25.69
C THR A 114 -15.09 14.09 24.44
N SER A 115 -14.29 14.01 23.38
CA SER A 115 -14.56 14.62 22.08
C SER A 115 -15.29 13.68 21.12
N ALA A 116 -15.56 12.43 21.52
CA ALA A 116 -16.33 11.50 20.70
C ALA A 116 -17.78 12.01 20.53
N PRO A 117 -18.32 12.02 19.31
CA PRO A 117 -19.71 12.37 19.09
C PRO A 117 -20.64 11.30 19.69
N PRO A 118 -21.87 11.65 20.11
CA PRO A 118 -22.83 10.67 20.59
C PRO A 118 -23.39 9.85 19.42
N MET A 119 -23.57 8.55 19.63
CA MET A 119 -24.21 7.62 18.67
C MET A 119 -25.53 8.17 18.07
N SER A 120 -26.35 8.81 18.91
CA SER A 120 -27.64 9.41 18.52
C SER A 120 -27.55 10.62 17.58
N MET A 121 -26.34 11.07 17.24
CA MET A 121 -26.10 12.04 16.16
C MET A 121 -26.20 11.40 14.77
N PHE A 122 -26.00 10.08 14.68
CA PHE A 122 -25.93 9.33 13.43
C PHE A 122 -27.12 8.37 13.24
N ASP A 123 -27.73 7.91 14.34
CA ASP A 123 -28.99 7.14 14.39
C ASP A 123 -30.16 8.00 13.86
N THR A 124 -30.43 7.85 12.57
CA THR A 124 -31.33 8.66 11.75
C THR A 124 -32.79 8.23 11.97
N GLU A 125 -33.04 6.92 11.96
CA GLU A 125 -34.35 6.33 12.26
C GLU A 125 -34.70 6.28 13.75
N LYS A 126 -33.74 6.51 14.66
CA LYS A 126 -33.89 6.50 16.13
C LYS A 126 -34.24 5.13 16.68
N ASN A 127 -33.62 4.10 16.11
CA ASN A 127 -33.79 2.69 16.45
C ASN A 127 -32.82 2.22 17.56
N GLN A 128 -31.89 3.08 18.02
CA GLN A 128 -30.81 2.77 18.97
C GLN A 128 -29.77 1.75 18.45
N CYS A 129 -29.56 1.70 17.14
CA CYS A 129 -28.94 0.59 16.42
C CYS A 129 -28.31 1.12 15.11
N LEU A 130 -27.00 1.46 15.13
CA LEU A 130 -26.33 2.04 13.96
C LEU A 130 -26.12 0.98 12.87
N ASP A 131 -26.80 1.13 11.74
CA ASP A 131 -26.58 0.27 10.57
C ASP A 131 -25.21 0.55 9.92
N PHE A 132 -24.82 -0.25 8.92
CA PHE A 132 -23.54 -0.07 8.24
C PHE A 132 -23.41 1.29 7.53
N LYS A 133 -24.49 1.83 6.97
CA LYS A 133 -24.52 3.13 6.30
C LYS A 133 -24.32 4.25 7.31
N GLU A 134 -24.96 4.19 8.47
CA GLU A 134 -24.79 5.16 9.55
C GLU A 134 -23.40 5.07 10.17
N TYR A 135 -22.87 3.86 10.38
CA TYR A 135 -21.49 3.64 10.81
C TYR A 135 -20.47 4.33 9.89
N VAL A 136 -20.63 4.24 8.57
CA VAL A 136 -19.77 4.96 7.62
C VAL A 136 -19.82 6.48 7.85
N THR A 137 -20.98 7.04 8.21
CA THR A 137 -21.07 8.49 8.55
C THR A 137 -20.35 8.85 9.85
N VAL A 138 -20.29 7.95 10.84
CA VAL A 138 -19.47 8.13 12.03
C VAL A 138 -18.00 8.25 11.64
N VAL A 139 -17.49 7.32 10.83
CA VAL A 139 -16.07 7.30 10.45
C VAL A 139 -15.70 8.52 9.59
N ASP A 140 -16.53 8.87 8.61
CA ASP A 140 -16.36 10.08 7.79
C ASP A 140 -16.36 11.37 8.63
N TYR A 141 -17.25 11.48 9.61
CA TYR A 141 -17.27 12.60 10.56
C TYR A 141 -15.98 12.65 11.38
N MET A 142 -15.55 11.52 11.94
CA MET A 142 -14.35 11.45 12.77
C MET A 142 -13.10 11.84 11.98
N LEU A 143 -12.92 11.33 10.76
CA LEU A 143 -11.80 11.69 9.88
C LEU A 143 -11.77 13.19 9.51
N LYS A 144 -12.95 13.81 9.33
CA LYS A 144 -13.06 15.27 9.07
C LYS A 144 -12.80 16.14 10.30
N HIS A 145 -12.92 15.57 11.50
CA HIS A 145 -12.85 16.30 12.77
C HIS A 145 -11.66 15.90 13.67
N GLU A 146 -10.75 15.04 13.21
CA GLU A 146 -9.55 14.57 13.94
C GLU A 146 -8.49 15.68 14.19
N HIS A 147 -8.66 16.88 13.62
CA HIS A 147 -7.69 17.99 13.66
C HIS A 147 -7.91 19.01 14.80
N LYS A 148 -7.94 18.58 16.07
CA LYS A 148 -7.97 19.49 17.24
C LYS A 148 -7.10 19.03 18.39
#